data_AF-A0A2D9T819-F1
#
_entry.id   AF-A0A2D9T819-F1
#
_cell.length_a   1.000
_cell.length_b   1.000
_cell.length_c   1.000
_cell.angle_alpha   90.00
_cell.angle_beta   90.00
_cell.angle_gamma   90.00
#
_symmetry.space_group_name_H-M   'P 1'
#
loop_
_entity.id
_entity.type
_entity.pdbx_description
1 polymer ?
#
loop_
_entity_poly.entity_id
_entity_poly.type
_entity_poly.pdbx_seq_one_letter_code
_entity_poly.pdbx_strand_id
1 'polypeptide(L)'
;MSASLPGTRSLAGASRWPAVRKVLARLVPLALYAALVVGVVLNAERVMDFLEATEQRLGPWGGLVFALGGGLFIGLAGPASLINLGAGALFGFWKGLAVAFGAALVGSLVAFGLARIGGAKLHERFAERHEWFRVLEEKIGTDAKLATFLRLSPVVPLAGSSYALGLARMKLGLFLKTAPAMVPPLAVYVGAAAVARGVWSTGSRPWWEWVVLGAGLLATVGVMIAVTRAIRAAVAEARGEGEAKESETDAGSPASKPAEVRGVQRTDDDSGDSRPPPETVRRPRSGEVELPVTRREGRPRRVGVEIELAGVPVPACAEAVAKHFGGEVQRQHDQEAQVETDLGTFTVELDSRPLKEIAAELEAHADEETTVEAVKNRFLLGLAEPFVPVEVVTPPLTIDRFADLDAFVTDLREQGAMGTGDRLFYAFGVHFNPEVASLGAESIAAHMQAFFLLRDWLRRAGRTDIARRVTPHIEPHPDALVERVLQTSYAPSITQLIDDYLELSPTRNRDLDLLPLFAHIDEERVRAVLPDEKINPRPTYHYRLPNSQVGDPTWRISDEWRSWVLVERLAHDRERLHQWIGEWHRHRGEVLVELFQPWADEVENRMVE
;
A
#
# COMPACT_ATOMS: atom_id res chain seq x y z
N MET A 1 -51.70 43.47 27.60
CA MET A 1 -50.85 43.61 26.41
C MET A 1 -49.46 44.05 26.86
N SER A 2 -48.50 43.12 26.93
CA SER A 2 -47.07 43.38 26.77
C SER A 2 -46.37 42.03 26.71
N ALA A 3 -45.78 41.70 25.56
CA ALA A 3 -45.06 40.48 25.30
C ALA A 3 -43.73 40.45 26.09
N SER A 4 -43.46 39.37 26.81
CA SER A 4 -42.15 39.07 27.40
C SER A 4 -41.41 38.06 26.52
N LEU A 5 -40.31 38.51 25.92
CA LEU A 5 -39.39 37.72 25.11
C LEU A 5 -38.76 36.57 25.95
N PRO A 6 -38.63 35.34 25.40
CA PRO A 6 -37.92 34.26 26.06
C PRO A 6 -36.40 34.45 25.97
N GLY A 7 -35.73 34.10 27.07
CA GLY A 7 -34.35 34.45 27.37
C GLY A 7 -33.30 33.81 26.47
N THR A 8 -32.23 34.58 26.28
CA THR A 8 -30.95 34.18 25.71
C THR A 8 -30.28 33.14 26.61
N ARG A 9 -30.37 31.87 26.23
CA ARG A 9 -29.45 30.85 26.75
C ARG A 9 -28.08 31.09 26.13
N SER A 10 -27.14 31.53 26.97
CA SER A 10 -25.70 31.53 26.70
C SER A 10 -25.27 30.10 26.31
N LEU A 11 -25.07 29.87 25.00
CA LEU A 11 -24.30 28.74 24.51
C LEU A 11 -22.83 29.13 24.63
N ALA A 12 -22.19 28.71 25.71
CA ALA A 12 -20.75 28.64 25.81
C ALA A 12 -20.26 27.66 24.73
N GLY A 13 -19.91 28.19 23.56
CA GLY A 13 -19.28 27.44 22.49
C GLY A 13 -17.97 26.83 22.99
N ALA A 14 -17.91 25.51 23.08
CA ALA A 14 -16.66 24.80 23.21
C ALA A 14 -15.81 25.12 21.98
N SER A 15 -14.83 26.01 22.14
CA SER A 15 -13.99 26.47 21.03
C SER A 15 -13.29 25.26 20.40
N ARG A 16 -13.46 25.07 19.08
CA ARG A 16 -12.82 24.01 18.27
C ARG A 16 -11.36 24.36 17.87
N TRP A 17 -10.88 25.52 18.31
CA TRP A 17 -9.49 25.96 18.25
C TRP A 17 -8.46 24.94 18.76
N PRO A 18 -8.73 24.03 19.73
CA PRO A 18 -7.76 23.06 20.20
C PRO A 18 -7.38 22.01 19.15
N ALA A 19 -8.29 21.61 18.25
CA ALA A 19 -8.03 20.53 17.28
C ALA A 19 -7.18 21.03 16.10
N VAL A 20 -7.56 22.18 15.53
CA VAL A 20 -6.78 22.86 14.48
C VAL A 20 -5.43 23.32 15.02
N ARG A 21 -5.36 23.86 16.24
CA ARG A 21 -4.07 24.15 16.90
C ARG A 21 -3.23 22.89 17.10
N LYS A 22 -3.83 21.73 17.40
CA LYS A 22 -3.08 20.46 17.55
C LYS A 22 -2.51 19.95 16.23
N VAL A 23 -3.24 20.09 15.12
CA VAL A 23 -2.76 19.69 13.79
C VAL A 23 -1.71 20.68 13.27
N LEU A 24 -1.98 21.98 13.33
CA LEU A 24 -1.00 23.02 12.97
C LEU A 24 0.24 22.98 13.86
N ALA A 25 0.11 22.72 15.17
CA ALA A 25 1.26 22.54 16.06
C ALA A 25 2.12 21.32 15.71
N ARG A 26 1.62 20.36 14.91
CA ARG A 26 2.39 19.21 14.43
C ARG A 26 2.96 19.44 13.03
N LEU A 27 2.20 20.09 12.15
CA LEU A 27 2.61 20.34 10.76
C LEU A 27 3.61 21.49 10.63
N VAL A 28 3.50 22.54 11.45
CA VAL A 28 4.41 23.69 11.40
C VAL A 28 5.85 23.30 11.73
N PRO A 29 6.15 22.56 12.83
CA PRO A 29 7.51 22.10 13.10
C PRO A 29 8.06 21.17 12.01
N LEU A 30 7.22 20.31 11.42
CA LEU A 30 7.62 19.40 10.34
C LEU A 30 7.95 20.18 9.05
N ALA A 31 7.13 21.17 8.68
CA ALA A 31 7.35 22.03 7.53
C ALA A 31 8.59 22.92 7.73
N LEU A 32 8.79 23.48 8.92
CA LEU A 32 9.99 24.25 9.27
C LEU A 32 11.24 23.38 9.24
N TYR A 33 11.15 22.14 9.72
CA TYR A 33 12.26 21.18 9.65
C TYR A 33 12.57 20.76 8.21
N ALA A 34 11.55 20.50 7.39
CA ALA A 34 11.73 20.21 5.97
C ALA A 34 12.36 21.41 5.23
N ALA A 35 11.90 22.63 5.51
CA ALA A 35 12.48 23.85 4.96
C ALA A 35 13.94 24.06 5.43
N LEU A 36 14.28 23.71 6.67
CA LEU A 36 15.66 23.71 7.17
C LEU A 36 16.53 22.71 6.41
N VAL A 37 16.07 21.46 6.25
CA VAL A 37 16.81 20.42 5.51
C VAL A 37 17.00 20.83 4.05
N VAL A 38 15.94 21.28 3.38
CA VAL A 38 16.00 21.80 2.00
C VAL A 38 16.92 23.01 1.93
N GLY A 39 16.85 23.94 2.88
CA GLY A 39 17.73 25.10 2.97
C GLY A 39 19.21 24.71 3.09
N VAL A 40 19.53 23.73 3.93
CA VAL A 40 20.89 23.18 4.09
C VAL A 40 21.38 22.52 2.79
N VAL A 41 20.51 21.76 2.11
CA VAL A 41 20.85 21.10 0.83
C VAL A 41 21.07 22.13 -0.29
N LEU A 42 20.15 23.08 -0.45
CA LEU A 42 20.23 24.12 -1.48
C LEU A 42 21.40 25.09 -1.26
N ASN A 43 21.88 25.22 -0.02
CA ASN A 43 23.03 26.07 0.33
C ASN A 43 24.25 25.24 0.72
N ALA A 44 24.39 24.02 0.18
CA ALA A 44 25.48 23.12 0.53
C ALA A 44 26.87 23.77 0.37
N GLU A 45 27.09 24.58 -0.66
CA GLU A 45 28.35 25.31 -0.86
C GLU A 45 28.66 26.26 0.29
N ARG A 46 27.69 27.10 0.70
CA ARG A 46 27.86 28.04 1.83
C ARG A 46 28.05 27.32 3.16
N VAL A 47 27.37 26.19 3.35
CA VAL A 47 27.52 25.35 4.54
C VAL A 47 28.94 24.76 4.56
N MET A 48 29.43 24.28 3.43
CA MET A 48 30.80 23.77 3.30
C MET A 48 31.84 24.87 3.56
N ASP A 49 31.69 26.05 2.99
CA ASP A 49 32.57 27.21 3.24
C ASP A 49 32.61 27.59 4.73
N PHE A 50 31.45 27.59 5.38
CA PHE A 50 31.35 27.86 6.82
C PHE A 50 32.08 26.77 7.64
N LEU A 51 31.93 25.50 7.27
CA LEU A 51 32.57 24.39 7.95
C LEU A 51 34.08 24.38 7.74
N GLU A 52 34.56 24.70 6.53
CA GLU A 52 35.98 24.90 6.23
C GLU A 52 36.57 26.05 7.04
N ALA A 53 35.88 27.19 7.10
CA ALA A 53 36.31 28.34 7.90
C ALA A 53 36.32 28.01 9.41
N THR A 54 35.38 27.19 9.87
CA THR A 54 35.29 26.73 11.26
C THR A 54 36.43 25.77 11.59
N GLU A 55 36.76 24.84 10.70
CA GLU A 55 37.92 23.95 10.82
C GLU A 55 39.23 24.75 10.89
N GLN A 56 39.43 25.70 9.99
CA GLN A 56 40.64 26.54 9.96
C GLN A 56 40.82 27.36 11.25
N ARG A 57 39.72 27.80 11.87
CA ARG A 57 39.74 28.59 13.12
C ARG A 57 39.91 27.75 14.38
N LEU A 58 39.32 26.55 14.42
CA LEU A 58 39.28 25.70 15.63
C LEU A 58 40.34 24.59 15.62
N GLY A 59 41.03 24.37 14.49
CA GLY A 59 42.05 23.33 14.35
C GLY A 59 41.49 21.94 14.68
N PRO A 60 42.14 21.15 15.55
CA PRO A 60 41.67 19.81 15.92
C PRO A 60 40.25 19.76 16.50
N TRP A 61 39.76 20.86 17.10
CA TRP A 61 38.42 20.95 17.68
C TRP A 61 37.31 21.07 16.62
N GLY A 62 37.66 21.45 15.38
CA GLY A 62 36.71 21.53 14.27
C GLY A 62 36.02 20.19 13.98
N GLY A 63 36.77 19.09 14.05
CA GLY A 63 36.22 17.74 13.89
C GLY A 63 35.23 17.34 14.99
N LEU A 64 35.45 17.78 16.23
CA LEU A 64 34.52 17.52 17.34
C LEU A 64 33.22 18.31 17.17
N VAL A 65 33.31 19.60 16.82
CA VAL A 65 32.13 20.44 16.57
C VAL A 65 31.33 19.89 15.40
N PHE A 66 32.00 19.46 14.33
CA PHE A 66 31.37 18.80 13.19
C PHE A 66 30.66 17.51 13.62
N ALA A 67 31.31 16.65 14.41
CA ALA A 67 30.70 15.40 14.88
C ALA A 67 29.46 15.66 15.75
N LEU A 68 29.51 16.63 16.66
CA LEU A 68 28.37 16.97 17.52
C LEU A 68 27.21 17.59 16.74
N GLY A 69 27.50 18.58 15.89
CA GLY A 69 26.48 19.26 15.08
C GLY A 69 25.87 18.34 14.02
N GLY A 70 26.71 17.62 13.28
CA GLY A 70 26.29 16.62 12.30
C GLY A 70 25.55 15.45 12.94
N GLY A 71 26.00 15.02 14.13
CA GLY A 71 25.29 14.02 14.91
C GLY A 71 23.91 14.48 15.35
N LEU A 72 23.77 15.71 15.86
CA LEU A 72 22.46 16.28 16.19
C LEU A 72 21.55 16.36 14.97
N PHE A 73 22.07 16.78 13.82
CA PHE A 73 21.33 16.80 12.55
C PHE A 73 20.83 15.40 12.16
N ILE A 74 21.68 14.38 12.18
CA ILE A 74 21.29 12.98 11.93
C ILE A 74 20.24 12.52 12.93
N GLY A 75 20.45 12.82 14.21
CA GLY A 75 19.54 12.45 15.30
C GLY A 75 18.15 13.03 15.11
N LEU A 76 18.03 14.24 14.54
CA LEU A 76 16.77 14.88 14.20
C LEU A 76 16.17 14.40 12.86
N ALA A 77 16.63 13.25 12.34
CA ALA A 77 16.25 12.68 11.05
C ALA A 77 16.80 13.43 9.83
N GLY A 78 17.96 14.06 9.97
CA GLY A 78 18.69 14.68 8.86
C GLY A 78 19.39 13.61 8.00
N PRO A 79 19.57 13.84 6.68
CA PRO A 79 20.27 12.88 5.83
C PRO A 79 21.74 12.69 6.26
N ALA A 80 22.08 11.50 6.75
CA ALA A 80 23.43 11.17 7.18
C ALA A 80 24.47 11.23 6.05
N SER A 81 24.04 11.01 4.81
CA SER A 81 24.89 11.12 3.61
C SER A 81 25.58 12.48 3.51
N LEU A 82 24.89 13.59 3.84
CA LEU A 82 25.45 14.94 3.82
C LEU A 82 26.62 15.09 4.80
N ILE A 83 26.44 14.57 6.01
CA ILE A 83 27.47 14.62 7.06
C ILE A 83 28.67 13.75 6.69
N ASN A 84 28.44 12.58 6.10
CA ASN A 84 29.51 11.67 5.69
C ASN A 84 30.31 12.21 4.50
N LEU A 85 29.63 12.79 3.51
CA LEU A 85 30.27 13.45 2.37
C LEU A 85 31.07 14.68 2.85
N GLY A 86 30.49 15.50 3.72
CA GLY A 86 31.17 16.64 4.33
C GLY A 86 32.41 16.21 5.13
N ALA A 87 32.32 15.15 5.92
CA ALA A 87 33.45 14.64 6.68
C ALA A 87 34.60 14.14 5.79
N GLY A 88 34.27 13.43 4.70
CA GLY A 88 35.25 12.97 3.73
C GLY A 88 35.88 14.10 2.93
N ALA A 89 35.09 15.10 2.54
CA ALA A 89 35.58 16.29 1.87
C ALA A 89 36.53 17.06 2.80
N LEU A 90 36.08 17.48 3.99
CA LEU A 90 36.82 18.36 4.89
C LEU A 90 38.09 17.71 5.45
N PHE A 91 37.97 16.53 6.02
CA PHE A 91 39.03 15.91 6.83
C PHE A 91 39.81 14.81 6.10
N GLY A 92 39.43 14.47 4.86
CA GLY A 92 39.98 13.33 4.12
C GLY A 92 39.53 11.98 4.68
N PHE A 93 40.06 10.87 4.16
CA PHE A 93 39.50 9.55 4.45
C PHE A 93 39.59 9.13 5.93
N TRP A 94 40.79 8.99 6.50
CA TRP A 94 40.95 8.42 7.85
C TRP A 94 40.38 9.31 8.96
N LYS A 95 40.66 10.61 8.92
CA LYS A 95 40.12 11.57 9.89
C LYS A 95 38.62 11.79 9.65
N GLY A 96 38.19 11.86 8.40
CA GLY A 96 36.77 11.97 8.05
C GLY A 96 35.96 10.76 8.49
N LEU A 97 36.51 9.55 8.41
CA LEU A 97 35.85 8.34 8.88
C LEU A 97 35.69 8.35 10.41
N ALA A 98 36.71 8.80 11.15
CA ALA A 98 36.62 8.95 12.61
C ALA A 98 35.57 10.00 13.01
N VAL A 99 35.55 11.16 12.33
CA VAL A 99 34.59 12.24 12.56
C VAL A 99 33.16 11.82 12.19
N ALA A 100 32.98 11.15 11.04
CA ALA A 100 31.69 10.63 10.59
C ALA A 100 31.15 9.54 11.51
N PHE A 101 32.02 8.65 12.00
CA PHE A 101 31.65 7.65 13.00
C PHE A 101 31.21 8.31 14.33
N GLY A 102 31.93 9.34 14.78
CA GLY A 102 31.53 10.15 15.93
C GLY A 102 30.15 10.80 15.74
N ALA A 103 29.91 11.41 14.58
CA ALA A 103 28.62 11.99 14.22
C ALA A 103 27.50 10.94 14.20
N ALA A 104 27.75 9.79 13.55
CA ALA A 104 26.81 8.68 13.49
C ALA A 104 26.45 8.13 14.88
N LEU A 105 27.44 8.01 15.77
CA LEU A 105 27.22 7.56 17.14
C LEU A 105 26.35 8.55 17.91
N VAL A 106 26.70 9.85 17.88
CA VAL A 106 25.92 10.92 18.52
C VAL A 106 24.48 10.94 17.98
N GLY A 107 24.32 10.94 16.67
CA GLY A 107 22.99 10.97 16.04
C GLY A 107 22.16 9.73 16.34
N SER A 108 22.78 8.55 16.35
CA SER A 108 22.10 7.32 16.72
C SER A 108 21.62 7.35 18.17
N LEU A 109 22.41 7.90 19.10
CA LEU A 109 22.04 8.04 20.51
C LEU A 109 20.92 9.06 20.71
N VAL A 110 20.95 10.19 19.98
CA VAL A 110 19.88 11.19 20.01
C VAL A 110 18.57 10.59 19.49
N ALA A 111 18.58 9.95 18.31
CA ALA A 111 17.39 9.31 17.73
C ALA A 111 16.83 8.21 18.66
N PHE A 112 17.70 7.35 19.17
CA PHE A 112 17.33 6.29 20.12
C PHE A 112 16.75 6.84 21.43
N GLY A 113 17.32 7.94 21.95
CA GLY A 113 16.82 8.62 23.14
C GLY A 113 15.45 9.27 22.91
N LEU A 114 15.31 10.02 21.81
CA LEU A 114 14.05 10.67 21.43
C LEU A 114 12.92 9.65 21.22
N ALA A 115 13.20 8.53 20.57
CA ALA A 115 12.29 7.41 20.42
C ALA A 115 11.74 6.91 21.78
N ARG A 116 12.61 6.78 22.78
CA ARG A 116 12.23 6.32 24.13
C ARG A 116 11.45 7.37 24.92
N ILE A 117 11.78 8.65 24.76
CA ILE A 117 11.03 9.76 25.38
C ILE A 117 9.60 9.83 24.82
N GLY A 118 9.38 9.41 23.56
CA GLY A 118 8.05 9.29 22.94
C GLY A 118 7.04 8.40 23.70
N GLY A 119 7.52 7.55 24.61
CA GLY A 119 6.70 6.83 25.59
C GLY A 119 5.88 5.66 25.01
N ALA A 120 5.13 4.99 25.89
CA ALA A 120 4.32 3.81 25.56
C ALA A 120 3.30 4.06 24.43
N LYS A 121 2.70 5.25 24.38
CA LYS A 121 1.69 5.59 23.37
C LYS A 121 2.23 5.69 21.95
N LEU A 122 3.46 6.17 21.76
CA LEU A 122 4.09 6.22 20.43
C LEU A 122 4.50 4.81 20.00
N HIS A 123 4.99 4.02 20.95
CA HIS A 123 5.31 2.61 20.74
C HIS A 123 4.09 1.78 20.36
N GLU A 124 2.98 1.84 21.13
CA GLU A 124 1.71 1.14 20.85
C GLU A 124 1.19 1.48 19.46
N ARG A 125 1.11 2.77 19.11
CA ARG A 125 0.66 3.22 17.78
C ARG A 125 1.54 2.74 16.63
N PHE A 126 2.85 2.61 16.87
CA PHE A 126 3.78 2.14 15.85
C PHE A 126 3.71 0.62 15.70
N ALA A 127 3.53 -0.10 16.81
CA ALA A 127 3.32 -1.54 16.84
C ALA A 127 1.97 -1.97 16.23
N GLU A 128 0.92 -1.17 16.43
CA GLU A 128 -0.41 -1.36 15.81
C GLU A 128 -0.39 -1.12 14.30
N ARG A 129 0.48 -0.23 13.82
CA ARG A 129 0.49 0.21 12.41
C ARG A 129 1.47 -0.58 11.53
N HIS A 130 2.44 -1.25 12.14
CA HIS A 130 3.57 -1.85 11.43
C HIS A 130 3.99 -3.17 12.07
N GLU A 131 3.62 -4.28 11.46
CA GLU A 131 3.85 -5.64 11.99
C GLU A 131 5.34 -6.00 12.04
N TRP A 132 6.16 -5.51 11.11
CA TRP A 132 7.62 -5.66 11.14
C TRP A 132 8.25 -5.14 12.43
N PHE A 133 7.60 -4.16 13.10
CA PHE A 133 8.07 -3.57 14.35
C PHE A 133 7.81 -4.48 15.56
N ARG A 134 6.71 -5.25 15.57
CA ARG A 134 6.40 -6.21 16.66
C ARG A 134 7.40 -7.36 16.70
N VAL A 135 7.82 -7.85 15.53
CA VAL A 135 8.84 -8.90 15.46
C VAL A 135 10.24 -8.35 15.77
N LEU A 136 10.50 -7.10 15.40
CA LEU A 136 11.70 -6.38 15.84
C LEU A 136 11.76 -6.34 17.38
N GLU A 137 10.65 -6.04 18.05
CA GLU A 137 10.55 -6.04 19.50
C GLU A 137 10.75 -7.44 20.11
N GLU A 138 10.08 -8.45 19.57
CA GLU A 138 10.14 -9.85 20.05
C GLU A 138 11.58 -10.41 19.99
N LYS A 139 12.30 -10.17 18.88
CA LYS A 139 13.63 -10.77 18.64
C LYS A 139 14.80 -9.96 19.23
N ILE A 140 14.64 -8.67 19.54
CA ILE A 140 15.74 -7.81 20.00
C ILE A 140 15.95 -7.82 21.54
N GLY A 141 15.04 -8.42 22.31
CA GLY A 141 15.13 -8.51 23.77
C GLY A 141 16.44 -9.14 24.30
N THR A 142 17.12 -9.96 23.49
CA THR A 142 18.29 -10.77 23.91
C THR A 142 19.46 -10.81 22.94
N ASP A 143 19.28 -10.59 21.62
CA ASP A 143 20.35 -10.71 20.63
C ASP A 143 20.58 -9.42 19.83
N ALA A 144 21.85 -8.97 19.75
CA ALA A 144 22.27 -7.80 18.99
C ALA A 144 22.37 -8.06 17.48
N LYS A 145 22.33 -9.32 17.03
CA LYS A 145 22.55 -9.68 15.62
C LYS A 145 21.62 -8.95 14.67
N LEU A 146 20.30 -8.95 14.93
CA LEU A 146 19.33 -8.30 14.05
C LEU A 146 19.57 -6.78 13.96
N ALA A 147 19.81 -6.13 15.10
CA ALA A 147 20.16 -4.72 15.16
C ALA A 147 21.51 -4.40 14.49
N THR A 148 22.45 -5.35 14.49
CA THR A 148 23.75 -5.24 13.82
C THR A 148 23.58 -5.33 12.30
N PHE A 149 22.79 -6.29 11.81
CA PHE A 149 22.45 -6.40 10.38
C PHE A 149 21.70 -5.18 9.86
N LEU A 150 20.75 -4.65 10.64
CA LEU A 150 20.03 -3.43 10.29
C LEU A 150 20.97 -2.23 10.11
N ARG A 151 22.06 -2.18 10.89
CA ARG A 151 23.08 -1.13 10.83
C ARG A 151 24.15 -1.34 9.77
N LEU A 152 24.39 -2.59 9.38
CA LEU A 152 25.23 -2.94 8.23
C LEU A 152 24.53 -2.63 6.90
N SER A 153 23.20 -2.63 6.88
CA SER A 153 22.42 -2.37 5.67
C SER A 153 22.63 -0.93 5.17
N PRO A 154 23.13 -0.74 3.94
CA PRO A 154 23.26 0.60 3.35
C PRO A 154 21.91 1.17 2.88
N VAL A 155 20.88 0.31 2.79
CA VAL A 155 19.53 0.68 2.35
C VAL A 155 18.74 1.33 3.49
N VAL A 156 18.98 0.90 4.72
CA VAL A 156 18.23 1.39 5.88
C VAL A 156 18.87 2.67 6.41
N PRO A 157 18.14 3.80 6.47
CA PRO A 157 18.69 5.04 7.01
C PRO A 157 19.12 4.89 8.48
N LEU A 158 20.29 5.43 8.82
CA LEU A 158 20.87 5.36 10.18
C LEU A 158 19.92 5.92 11.26
N ALA A 159 19.27 7.05 10.98
CA ALA A 159 18.30 7.66 11.88
C ALA A 159 17.09 6.73 12.06
N GLY A 160 16.52 6.24 10.96
CA GLY A 160 15.35 5.35 10.96
C GLY A 160 15.58 4.07 11.77
N SER A 161 16.70 3.38 11.54
CA SER A 161 17.07 2.19 12.32
C SER A 161 17.25 2.52 13.81
N SER A 162 17.83 3.67 14.14
CA SER A 162 18.06 4.07 15.54
C SER A 162 16.76 4.45 16.26
N TYR A 163 15.81 5.09 15.57
CA TYR A 163 14.45 5.33 16.06
C TYR A 163 13.69 4.03 16.30
N ALA A 164 13.73 3.09 15.34
CA ALA A 164 13.07 1.80 15.44
C ALA A 164 13.61 0.99 16.64
N LEU A 165 14.93 0.90 16.80
CA LEU A 165 15.55 0.21 17.93
C LEU A 165 15.25 0.87 19.29
N GLY A 166 15.11 2.19 19.30
CA GLY A 166 14.73 2.95 20.50
C GLY A 166 13.28 2.71 20.89
N LEU A 167 12.37 2.73 19.92
CA LEU A 167 10.96 2.40 20.10
C LEU A 167 10.80 0.94 20.54
N ALA A 168 11.58 0.00 19.99
CA ALA A 168 11.60 -1.42 20.37
C ALA A 168 12.25 -1.68 21.75
N ARG A 169 12.55 -0.62 22.52
CA ARG A 169 13.08 -0.67 23.90
C ARG A 169 14.36 -1.51 24.07
N MET A 170 15.14 -1.71 23.01
CA MET A 170 16.43 -2.43 23.05
C MET A 170 17.34 -1.88 24.15
N LYS A 171 18.01 -2.71 24.95
CA LYS A 171 18.91 -2.22 26.02
C LYS A 171 20.06 -1.37 25.45
N LEU A 172 20.36 -0.23 26.08
CA LEU A 172 21.40 0.71 25.61
C LEU A 172 22.77 0.03 25.44
N GLY A 173 23.16 -0.85 26.35
CA GLY A 173 24.42 -1.59 26.22
C GLY A 173 24.46 -2.52 25.00
N LEU A 174 23.33 -3.11 24.63
CA LEU A 174 23.21 -3.95 23.43
C LEU A 174 23.22 -3.10 22.16
N PHE A 175 22.58 -1.92 22.20
CA PHE A 175 22.59 -0.93 21.14
C PHE A 175 24.00 -0.38 20.86
N LEU A 176 24.81 -0.12 21.89
CA LEU A 176 26.19 0.34 21.70
C LEU A 176 27.09 -0.73 21.08
N LYS A 177 26.84 -2.02 21.35
CA LYS A 177 27.57 -3.13 20.73
C LYS A 177 27.39 -3.19 19.21
N THR A 178 26.32 -2.61 18.67
CA THR A 178 26.08 -2.57 17.22
C THR A 178 26.69 -1.35 16.54
N ALA A 179 27.35 -0.44 17.27
CA ALA A 179 28.00 0.72 16.68
C ALA A 179 29.07 0.38 15.63
N PRO A 180 29.95 -0.63 15.81
CA PRO A 180 30.96 -0.98 14.80
C PRO A 180 30.38 -1.33 13.42
N ALA A 181 29.15 -1.83 13.37
CA ALA A 181 28.46 -2.13 12.11
C ALA A 181 28.16 -0.89 11.25
N MET A 182 28.25 0.32 11.81
CA MET A 182 28.09 1.56 11.05
C MET A 182 29.33 1.89 10.20
N VAL A 183 30.51 1.36 10.52
CA VAL A 183 31.77 1.78 9.88
C VAL A 183 31.79 1.49 8.36
N PRO A 184 31.39 0.30 7.86
CA PRO A 184 31.43 0.02 6.43
C PRO A 184 30.60 1.00 5.55
N PRO A 185 29.30 1.25 5.82
CA PRO A 185 28.54 2.19 5.00
C PRO A 185 29.08 3.63 5.11
N LEU A 186 29.57 4.05 6.27
CA LEU A 186 30.21 5.37 6.44
C LEU A 186 31.46 5.51 5.55
N ALA A 187 32.31 4.48 5.50
CA ALA A 187 33.55 4.49 4.74
C ALA A 187 33.31 4.68 3.23
N VAL A 188 32.20 4.18 2.69
CA VAL A 188 31.84 4.37 1.27
C VAL A 188 31.63 5.86 0.96
N TYR A 189 30.76 6.55 1.71
CA TYR A 189 30.45 7.96 1.47
C TYR A 189 31.65 8.87 1.77
N VAL A 190 32.34 8.63 2.89
CA VAL A 190 33.55 9.38 3.27
C VAL A 190 34.64 9.20 2.21
N GLY A 191 34.86 7.97 1.74
CA GLY A 191 35.82 7.66 0.68
C GLY A 191 35.50 8.35 -0.63
N ALA A 192 34.24 8.27 -1.07
CA ALA A 192 33.80 8.90 -2.32
C ALA A 192 34.06 10.41 -2.32
N ALA A 193 33.71 11.10 -1.22
CA ALA A 193 33.95 12.54 -1.08
C ALA A 193 35.44 12.91 -0.96
N ALA A 194 36.21 12.12 -0.20
CA ALA A 194 37.65 12.34 -0.05
C ALA A 194 38.39 12.23 -1.40
N VAL A 195 37.95 11.32 -2.27
CA VAL A 195 38.50 11.14 -3.62
C VAL A 195 38.02 12.23 -4.58
N ALA A 196 36.73 12.59 -4.55
CA ALA A 196 36.20 13.68 -5.36
C ALA A 196 36.94 15.00 -5.12
N ARG A 197 37.14 15.39 -3.85
CA ARG A 197 37.94 16.59 -3.49
C ARG A 197 39.39 16.45 -3.91
N GLY A 198 39.96 15.26 -3.82
CA GLY A 198 41.31 14.95 -4.26
C GLY A 198 41.55 15.19 -5.74
N VAL A 199 40.67 14.65 -6.58
CA VAL A 199 40.71 14.84 -8.04
C VAL A 199 40.56 16.31 -8.41
N TRP A 200 39.63 17.02 -7.73
CA TRP A 200 39.37 18.44 -7.98
C TRP A 200 40.53 19.36 -7.57
N SER A 201 41.21 19.05 -6.46
CA SER A 201 42.24 19.93 -5.88
C SER A 201 43.65 19.74 -6.44
N THR A 202 44.05 18.52 -6.80
CA THR A 202 45.45 18.23 -7.19
C THR A 202 45.63 17.72 -8.62
N GLY A 203 44.56 17.44 -9.38
CA GLY A 203 44.62 16.95 -10.77
C GLY A 203 45.27 15.58 -10.97
N SER A 204 45.86 14.99 -9.93
CA SER A 204 46.41 13.63 -9.89
C SER A 204 46.47 13.13 -8.43
N ARG A 205 46.30 11.81 -8.25
CA ARG A 205 46.34 11.11 -6.96
C ARG A 205 46.94 9.71 -7.11
N PRO A 206 47.51 9.14 -6.02
CA PRO A 206 48.17 7.85 -6.07
C PRO A 206 47.15 6.70 -6.23
N TRP A 207 47.48 5.74 -7.10
CA TRP A 207 46.60 4.65 -7.54
C TRP A 207 45.97 3.81 -6.41
N TRP A 208 46.61 3.76 -5.23
CA TRP A 208 46.12 2.97 -4.10
C TRP A 208 44.82 3.53 -3.49
N GLU A 209 44.50 4.81 -3.65
CA GLU A 209 43.22 5.36 -3.17
C GLU A 209 42.03 4.82 -3.97
N TRP A 210 42.20 4.62 -5.28
CA TRP A 210 41.22 3.93 -6.13
C TRP A 210 41.11 2.44 -5.76
N VAL A 211 42.22 1.82 -5.36
CA VAL A 211 42.22 0.44 -4.88
C VAL A 211 41.50 0.33 -3.54
N VAL A 212 41.66 1.28 -2.62
CA VAL A 212 40.94 1.30 -1.32
C VAL A 212 39.44 1.55 -1.53
N LEU A 213 39.05 2.45 -2.45
CA LEU A 213 37.65 2.63 -2.84
C LEU A 213 37.06 1.40 -3.51
N GLY A 214 37.79 0.81 -4.46
CA GLY A 214 37.40 -0.42 -5.13
C GLY A 214 37.25 -1.58 -4.15
N ALA A 215 38.19 -1.72 -3.21
CA ALA A 215 38.14 -2.72 -2.15
C ALA A 215 36.98 -2.45 -1.18
N GLY A 216 36.68 -1.21 -0.83
CA GLY A 216 35.54 -0.83 0.01
C GLY A 216 34.19 -1.10 -0.67
N LEU A 217 34.09 -0.82 -1.97
CA LEU A 217 32.92 -1.15 -2.78
C LEU A 217 32.75 -2.66 -2.91
N LEU A 218 33.83 -3.40 -3.19
CA LEU A 218 33.82 -4.86 -3.25
C LEU A 218 33.50 -5.51 -1.91
N ALA A 219 33.97 -4.94 -0.80
CA ALA A 219 33.61 -5.39 0.55
C ALA A 219 32.12 -5.13 0.83
N THR A 220 31.57 -4.00 0.38
CA THR A 220 30.13 -3.68 0.50
C THR A 220 29.28 -4.64 -0.32
N VAL A 221 29.68 -4.92 -1.57
CA VAL A 221 29.05 -5.92 -2.43
C VAL A 221 29.18 -7.32 -1.82
N GLY A 222 30.34 -7.65 -1.24
CA GLY A 222 30.58 -8.92 -0.55
C GLY A 222 29.70 -9.09 0.68
N VAL A 223 29.55 -8.06 1.51
CA VAL A 223 28.60 -8.03 2.63
C VAL A 223 27.17 -8.15 2.14
N MET A 224 26.80 -7.47 1.04
CA MET A 224 25.48 -7.58 0.43
C MET A 224 25.19 -9.01 -0.05
N ILE A 225 26.13 -9.64 -0.74
CA ILE A 225 26.02 -11.04 -1.17
C ILE A 225 25.97 -11.99 0.03
N ALA A 226 26.76 -11.76 1.07
CA ALA A 226 26.78 -12.58 2.28
C ALA A 226 25.46 -12.48 3.06
N VAL A 227 24.89 -11.27 3.18
CA VAL A 227 23.57 -11.03 3.78
C VAL A 227 22.49 -11.71 2.94
N THR A 228 22.47 -11.51 1.62
CA THR A 228 21.53 -12.18 0.73
C THR A 228 21.65 -13.71 0.79
N ARG A 229 22.87 -14.25 0.91
CA ARG A 229 23.10 -15.69 1.08
C ARG A 229 22.65 -16.19 2.44
N ALA A 230 22.92 -15.46 3.52
CA ALA A 230 22.46 -15.81 4.86
C ALA A 230 20.94 -15.79 4.96
N ILE A 231 20.28 -14.82 4.31
CA ILE A 231 18.82 -14.77 4.18
C ILE A 231 18.32 -15.97 3.39
N ARG A 232 18.90 -16.25 2.22
CA ARG A 232 18.52 -17.43 1.41
C ARG A 232 18.76 -18.75 2.14
N ALA A 233 19.83 -18.87 2.92
CA ALA A 233 20.13 -20.06 3.70
C ALA A 233 19.16 -20.22 4.87
N ALA A 234 18.83 -19.15 5.60
CA ALA A 234 17.81 -19.17 6.64
C ALA A 234 16.43 -19.52 6.08
N VAL A 235 16.09 -19.03 4.89
CA VAL A 235 14.86 -19.40 4.17
C VAL A 235 14.88 -20.86 3.74
N ALA A 236 16.00 -21.38 3.23
CA ALA A 236 16.13 -22.79 2.84
C ALA A 236 16.06 -23.74 4.04
N GLU A 237 16.64 -23.35 5.17
CA GLU A 237 16.57 -24.07 6.45
C GLU A 237 15.14 -24.07 7.02
N ALA A 238 14.44 -22.93 6.95
CA ALA A 238 13.03 -22.82 7.32
C ALA A 238 12.08 -23.57 6.37
N ARG A 239 12.48 -23.77 5.11
CA ARG A 239 11.79 -24.62 4.12
C ARG A 239 12.05 -26.12 4.29
N GLY A 240 12.99 -26.53 5.14
CA GLY A 240 13.32 -27.95 5.36
C GLY A 240 14.05 -28.61 4.18
N GLU A 241 14.71 -27.84 3.32
CA GLU A 241 15.34 -28.34 2.08
C GLU A 241 16.78 -28.89 2.31
N GLY A 242 17.22 -29.01 3.56
CA GLY A 242 18.60 -29.37 3.92
C GLY A 242 18.97 -30.85 3.82
N GLU A 243 18.00 -31.77 3.82
CA GLU A 243 18.29 -33.22 3.91
C GLU A 243 18.19 -33.97 2.57
N ALA A 244 17.72 -33.34 1.48
CA ALA A 244 17.50 -34.04 0.21
C ALA A 244 18.68 -34.03 -0.78
N LYS A 245 19.83 -33.44 -0.44
CA LYS A 245 20.96 -33.27 -1.38
C LYS A 245 22.13 -34.23 -1.23
N GLU A 246 22.13 -35.12 -0.24
CA GLU A 246 23.21 -36.12 -0.06
C GLU A 246 22.89 -37.51 -0.62
N SER A 247 21.67 -37.79 -1.13
CA SER A 247 21.33 -39.13 -1.66
C SER A 247 21.36 -39.27 -3.18
N GLU A 248 21.71 -38.23 -3.95
CA GLU A 248 21.62 -38.26 -5.42
C GLU A 248 22.98 -38.12 -6.13
N THR A 249 24.06 -38.51 -5.45
CA THR A 249 25.38 -38.70 -6.07
C THR A 249 25.80 -40.17 -6.02
N ASP A 250 24.97 -41.10 -6.50
CA ASP A 250 25.47 -42.39 -6.98
C ASP A 250 24.49 -43.09 -7.95
N ALA A 251 24.49 -42.67 -9.22
CA ALA A 251 24.18 -43.54 -10.38
C ALA A 251 24.40 -42.75 -11.68
N GLY A 252 25.34 -43.22 -12.52
CA GLY A 252 25.86 -42.49 -13.67
C GLY A 252 25.06 -42.57 -14.99
N SER A 253 25.23 -41.50 -15.79
CA SER A 253 25.47 -41.41 -17.26
C SER A 253 24.49 -42.03 -18.28
N PRO A 254 24.47 -41.61 -19.57
CA PRO A 254 24.74 -40.28 -20.17
C PRO A 254 23.71 -39.82 -21.25
N ALA A 255 23.70 -38.50 -21.47
CA ALA A 255 23.61 -37.74 -22.74
C ALA A 255 22.52 -38.04 -23.82
N SER A 256 21.74 -37.00 -24.13
CA SER A 256 21.34 -36.66 -25.52
C SER A 256 21.17 -35.14 -25.71
N LYS A 257 21.63 -34.65 -26.86
CA LYS A 257 21.67 -33.24 -27.29
C LYS A 257 20.27 -32.73 -27.70
N PRO A 258 19.98 -31.41 -27.67
CA PRO A 258 18.89 -30.83 -28.44
C PRO A 258 19.34 -30.37 -29.83
N ALA A 259 18.43 -30.56 -30.80
CA ALA A 259 18.58 -30.23 -32.22
C ALA A 259 18.26 -28.77 -32.54
N GLU A 260 18.90 -28.26 -33.60
CA GLU A 260 18.61 -27.01 -34.29
C GLU A 260 17.21 -26.97 -34.89
N VAL A 261 16.55 -25.81 -34.87
CA VAL A 261 15.65 -25.39 -35.96
C VAL A 261 15.90 -23.92 -36.33
N ARG A 262 16.01 -23.72 -37.64
CA ARG A 262 16.31 -22.51 -38.41
C ARG A 262 15.30 -21.38 -38.22
N GLY A 263 15.81 -20.16 -38.42
CA GLY A 263 15.07 -18.91 -38.35
C GLY A 263 14.35 -18.50 -39.63
N VAL A 264 13.63 -17.37 -39.53
CA VAL A 264 13.15 -16.54 -40.64
C VAL A 264 13.20 -15.06 -40.25
N GLN A 265 13.77 -14.32 -41.20
CA GLN A 265 13.93 -12.89 -41.49
C GLN A 265 13.38 -11.78 -40.56
N ARG A 266 14.33 -10.87 -40.27
CA ARG A 266 14.19 -9.43 -39.98
C ARG A 266 13.68 -8.66 -41.20
N THR A 267 12.74 -7.75 -40.98
CA THR A 267 12.61 -6.50 -41.73
C THR A 267 12.51 -5.37 -40.71
N ASP A 268 13.46 -4.44 -40.78
CA ASP A 268 13.47 -3.19 -40.03
C ASP A 268 12.51 -2.19 -40.68
N ASP A 269 11.76 -1.44 -39.87
CA ASP A 269 11.37 -0.05 -40.17
C ASP A 269 10.94 0.69 -38.88
N ASP A 270 10.98 2.00 -38.97
CA ASP A 270 11.57 2.94 -38.01
C ASP A 270 10.58 3.69 -37.09
N SER A 271 11.12 4.20 -35.99
CA SER A 271 10.72 5.40 -35.23
C SER A 271 9.46 5.39 -34.34
N GLY A 272 9.70 5.40 -33.02
CA GLY A 272 8.70 5.71 -32.00
C GLY A 272 9.20 5.34 -30.61
N ASP A 273 10.14 6.13 -30.06
CA ASP A 273 10.65 6.01 -28.68
C ASP A 273 9.51 6.21 -27.67
N SER A 274 8.85 5.11 -27.34
CA SER A 274 8.01 4.96 -26.15
C SER A 274 8.63 3.82 -25.36
N ARG A 275 9.50 4.13 -24.40
CA ARG A 275 9.91 3.14 -23.40
C ARG A 275 8.64 2.50 -22.83
N PRO A 276 8.48 1.16 -22.90
CA PRO A 276 7.37 0.53 -22.24
C PRO A 276 7.47 0.84 -20.74
N PRO A 277 6.35 1.15 -20.06
CA PRO A 277 6.36 1.31 -18.61
C PRO A 277 6.92 0.03 -17.96
N PRO A 278 7.55 0.12 -16.77
CA PRO A 278 8.15 -1.02 -16.10
C PRO A 278 7.16 -2.17 -15.99
N GLU A 279 7.64 -3.39 -16.25
CA GLU A 279 6.88 -4.64 -16.43
C GLU A 279 5.61 -4.68 -15.56
N THR A 280 4.48 -4.70 -16.25
CA THR A 280 3.17 -4.94 -15.66
C THR A 280 3.16 -6.29 -14.97
N VAL A 281 2.76 -6.32 -13.69
CA VAL A 281 2.31 -7.52 -12.98
C VAL A 281 1.48 -8.34 -13.96
N ARG A 282 1.97 -9.53 -14.32
CA ARG A 282 1.33 -10.35 -15.37
C ARG A 282 0.08 -10.96 -14.77
N ARG A 283 -1.09 -10.37 -15.04
CA ARG A 283 -2.36 -11.08 -14.82
C ARG A 283 -2.32 -12.36 -15.67
N PRO A 284 -2.64 -13.54 -15.11
CA PRO A 284 -2.58 -14.80 -15.86
C PRO A 284 -3.44 -14.70 -17.12
N ARG A 285 -2.81 -14.97 -18.29
CA ARG A 285 -3.45 -14.84 -19.62
C ARG A 285 -4.25 -16.08 -20.04
N SER A 286 -4.24 -17.16 -19.26
CA SER A 286 -4.86 -18.43 -19.66
C SER A 286 -5.49 -19.16 -18.48
N GLY A 287 -6.82 -19.29 -18.49
CA GLY A 287 -7.59 -20.16 -17.59
C GLY A 287 -8.95 -19.58 -17.25
N GLU A 288 -9.94 -19.82 -18.12
CA GLU A 288 -11.42 -19.73 -17.97
C GLU A 288 -11.99 -18.69 -17.00
N VAL A 289 -12.89 -17.84 -17.49
CA VAL A 289 -13.70 -16.89 -16.70
C VAL A 289 -14.78 -17.59 -15.86
N GLU A 290 -14.79 -18.92 -15.88
CA GLU A 290 -15.79 -19.76 -15.23
C GLU A 290 -15.54 -19.90 -13.73
N LEU A 291 -16.63 -19.76 -12.97
CA LEU A 291 -16.65 -20.05 -11.54
C LEU A 291 -16.50 -21.56 -11.30
N PRO A 292 -15.77 -21.98 -10.25
CA PRO A 292 -15.69 -23.40 -9.88
C PRO A 292 -17.08 -23.96 -9.48
N VAL A 293 -17.93 -23.11 -8.89
CA VAL A 293 -19.34 -23.42 -8.64
C VAL A 293 -20.19 -22.47 -9.46
N THR A 294 -20.82 -22.99 -10.52
CA THR A 294 -21.60 -22.19 -11.49
C THR A 294 -23.09 -22.11 -11.17
N ARG A 295 -23.59 -22.94 -10.24
CA ARG A 295 -25.02 -23.03 -9.90
C ARG A 295 -25.29 -22.95 -8.40
N ARG A 296 -26.41 -22.34 -8.03
CA ARG A 296 -27.01 -22.33 -6.70
C ARG A 296 -28.47 -22.75 -6.85
N GLU A 297 -28.92 -23.73 -6.06
CA GLU A 297 -30.31 -24.21 -6.11
C GLU A 297 -30.78 -24.59 -7.53
N GLY A 298 -29.90 -25.20 -8.34
CA GLY A 298 -30.20 -25.66 -9.70
C GLY A 298 -30.15 -24.58 -10.80
N ARG A 299 -30.13 -23.29 -10.45
CA ARG A 299 -30.02 -22.17 -11.41
C ARG A 299 -28.57 -21.64 -11.51
N PRO A 300 -28.18 -21.04 -12.65
CA PRO A 300 -26.90 -20.34 -12.75
C PRO A 300 -26.77 -19.27 -11.66
N ARG A 301 -25.58 -19.17 -11.05
CA ARG A 301 -25.23 -18.07 -10.16
C ARG A 301 -25.16 -16.78 -10.95
N ARG A 302 -25.55 -15.69 -10.30
CA ARG A 302 -25.59 -14.36 -10.89
C ARG A 302 -24.61 -13.42 -10.19
N VAL A 303 -24.22 -12.36 -10.89
CA VAL A 303 -23.30 -11.33 -10.42
C VAL A 303 -23.94 -9.97 -10.71
N GLY A 304 -24.20 -9.19 -9.67
CA GLY A 304 -24.51 -7.77 -9.84
C GLY A 304 -23.22 -7.00 -10.10
N VAL A 305 -23.26 -5.99 -10.96
CA VAL A 305 -22.10 -5.17 -11.29
C VAL A 305 -22.48 -3.70 -11.12
N GLU A 306 -21.63 -2.94 -10.45
CA GLU A 306 -21.73 -1.49 -10.30
C GLU A 306 -20.51 -0.88 -10.98
N ILE A 307 -20.72 0.06 -11.91
CA ILE A 307 -19.65 0.70 -12.69
C ILE A 307 -19.74 2.20 -12.49
N GLU A 308 -18.72 2.79 -11.88
CA GLU A 308 -18.59 4.24 -11.75
C GLU A 308 -17.81 4.82 -12.94
N LEU A 309 -18.30 5.91 -13.52
CA LEU A 309 -17.64 6.63 -14.61
C LEU A 309 -17.99 8.11 -14.63
N ALA A 310 -17.24 8.90 -15.39
CA ALA A 310 -17.57 10.29 -15.72
C ALA A 310 -17.57 10.51 -17.24
N GLY A 311 -17.93 11.71 -17.69
CA GLY A 311 -17.84 12.10 -19.11
C GLY A 311 -19.05 11.73 -19.98
N VAL A 312 -19.85 10.75 -19.56
CA VAL A 312 -21.12 10.38 -20.22
C VAL A 312 -22.28 10.65 -19.26
N PRO A 313 -23.28 11.46 -19.65
CA PRO A 313 -24.38 11.82 -18.76
C PRO A 313 -25.39 10.67 -18.58
N VAL A 314 -26.17 10.71 -17.49
CA VAL A 314 -27.16 9.67 -17.13
C VAL A 314 -28.07 9.26 -18.29
N PRO A 315 -28.67 10.18 -19.08
CA PRO A 315 -29.52 9.78 -20.20
C PRO A 315 -28.79 8.99 -21.29
N ALA A 316 -27.55 9.35 -21.60
CA ALA A 316 -26.74 8.65 -22.61
C ALA A 316 -26.28 7.27 -22.10
N CYS A 317 -25.92 7.16 -20.83
CA CYS A 317 -25.66 5.87 -20.19
C CYS A 317 -26.89 4.96 -20.24
N ALA A 318 -28.09 5.47 -19.95
CA ALA A 318 -29.33 4.70 -20.01
C ALA A 318 -29.69 4.26 -21.45
N GLU A 319 -29.47 5.12 -22.45
CA GLU A 319 -29.61 4.76 -23.86
C GLU A 319 -28.61 3.66 -24.29
N ALA A 320 -27.36 3.76 -23.83
CA ALA A 320 -26.35 2.72 -24.07
C ALA A 320 -26.74 1.39 -23.40
N VAL A 321 -27.30 1.42 -22.19
CA VAL A 321 -27.86 0.21 -21.54
C VAL A 321 -28.96 -0.39 -22.40
N ALA A 322 -29.95 0.40 -22.82
CA ALA A 322 -31.05 -0.09 -23.65
C ALA A 322 -30.58 -0.64 -25.01
N LYS A 323 -29.54 -0.05 -25.60
CA LYS A 323 -28.90 -0.52 -26.84
C LYS A 323 -28.27 -1.90 -26.68
N HIS A 324 -27.57 -2.15 -25.57
CA HIS A 324 -26.79 -3.39 -25.37
C HIS A 324 -27.58 -4.51 -24.69
N PHE A 325 -28.54 -4.18 -23.82
CA PHE A 325 -29.30 -5.15 -23.03
C PHE A 325 -30.79 -5.21 -23.39
N GLY A 326 -31.23 -4.39 -24.35
CA GLY A 326 -32.65 -4.22 -24.69
C GLY A 326 -33.41 -3.44 -23.62
N GLY A 327 -34.73 -3.37 -23.78
CA GLY A 327 -35.61 -2.76 -22.79
C GLY A 327 -36.02 -1.32 -23.07
N GLU A 328 -36.82 -0.77 -22.16
CA GLU A 328 -37.37 0.58 -22.25
C GLU A 328 -36.76 1.49 -21.17
N VAL A 329 -36.27 2.66 -21.59
CA VAL A 329 -35.73 3.67 -20.67
C VAL A 329 -36.89 4.40 -19.99
N GLN A 330 -37.04 4.20 -18.69
CA GLN A 330 -37.93 4.95 -17.83
C GLN A 330 -37.15 6.10 -17.17
N ARG A 331 -37.26 7.29 -17.76
CA ARG A 331 -36.62 8.48 -17.20
C ARG A 331 -37.43 9.00 -16.01
N GLN A 332 -36.82 8.98 -14.84
CA GLN A 332 -37.41 9.58 -13.64
C GLN A 332 -36.94 11.04 -13.48
N HIS A 333 -35.64 11.32 -13.69
CA HIS A 333 -35.03 12.65 -13.59
C HIS A 333 -33.74 12.76 -14.42
N ASP A 334 -33.18 13.97 -14.61
CA ASP A 334 -31.90 14.17 -15.31
C ASP A 334 -30.69 13.54 -14.59
N GLN A 335 -30.86 13.11 -13.34
CA GLN A 335 -29.82 12.53 -12.48
C GLN A 335 -30.07 11.05 -12.15
N GLU A 336 -31.20 10.49 -12.57
CA GLU A 336 -31.57 9.10 -12.31
C GLU A 336 -32.45 8.56 -13.44
N ALA A 337 -32.04 7.42 -14.00
CA ALA A 337 -32.79 6.69 -15.01
C ALA A 337 -32.82 5.20 -14.67
N GLN A 338 -33.93 4.56 -15.00
CA GLN A 338 -34.06 3.11 -14.92
C GLN A 338 -34.29 2.56 -16.32
N VAL A 339 -33.72 1.38 -16.60
CA VAL A 339 -33.95 0.66 -17.87
C VAL A 339 -34.51 -0.69 -17.52
N GLU A 340 -35.79 -0.90 -17.87
CA GLU A 340 -36.48 -2.16 -17.62
C GLU A 340 -36.20 -3.14 -18.76
N THR A 341 -35.56 -4.26 -18.44
CA THR A 341 -35.15 -5.28 -19.41
C THR A 341 -35.65 -6.66 -19.00
N ASP A 342 -35.60 -7.63 -19.92
CA ASP A 342 -35.89 -9.05 -19.59
C ASP A 342 -34.87 -9.65 -18.60
N LEU A 343 -33.75 -8.97 -18.36
CA LEU A 343 -32.72 -9.36 -17.38
C LEU A 343 -32.97 -8.75 -15.99
N GLY A 344 -33.95 -7.85 -15.86
CA GLY A 344 -34.25 -7.04 -14.69
C GLY A 344 -33.97 -5.55 -14.91
N THR A 345 -34.12 -4.77 -13.84
CA THR A 345 -33.95 -3.32 -13.88
C THR A 345 -32.49 -2.92 -13.77
N PHE A 346 -31.99 -2.17 -14.75
CA PHE A 346 -30.73 -1.43 -14.62
C PHE A 346 -31.02 -0.06 -14.03
N THR A 347 -30.18 0.40 -13.11
CA THR A 347 -30.25 1.75 -12.53
C THR A 347 -29.04 2.54 -12.97
N VAL A 348 -29.26 3.77 -13.44
CA VAL A 348 -28.19 4.71 -13.79
C VAL A 348 -28.42 5.97 -12.97
N GLU A 349 -27.54 6.24 -12.02
CA GLU A 349 -27.69 7.38 -11.11
C GLU A 349 -26.40 8.20 -11.01
N LEU A 350 -26.55 9.49 -10.76
CA LEU A 350 -25.42 10.32 -10.37
C LEU A 350 -25.12 10.06 -8.88
N ASP A 351 -24.01 9.36 -8.57
CA ASP A 351 -23.74 8.96 -7.17
C ASP A 351 -23.43 10.20 -6.32
N SER A 352 -24.42 10.60 -5.53
CA SER A 352 -24.31 11.76 -4.65
C SER A 352 -23.47 11.50 -3.39
N ARG A 353 -23.00 10.28 -3.13
CA ARG A 353 -22.22 9.94 -1.92
C ARG A 353 -20.91 10.72 -1.81
N PRO A 354 -20.03 10.79 -2.83
CA PRO A 354 -18.83 11.62 -2.78
C PRO A 354 -19.18 13.10 -2.49
N LEU A 355 -20.32 13.56 -3.01
CA LEU A 355 -20.80 14.93 -2.82
C LEU A 355 -21.31 15.19 -1.42
N LYS A 356 -22.04 14.26 -0.81
CA LYS A 356 -22.53 14.35 0.57
C LYS A 356 -21.38 14.31 1.56
N GLU A 357 -20.32 13.59 1.25
CA GLU A 357 -19.15 13.48 2.12
C GLU A 357 -18.19 14.65 1.95
N ILE A 358 -17.96 15.12 0.72
CA ILE A 358 -17.27 16.41 0.48
C ILE A 358 -18.08 17.55 1.11
N ALA A 359 -19.41 17.54 0.99
CA ALA A 359 -20.27 18.51 1.64
C ALA A 359 -20.23 18.38 3.16
N ALA A 360 -20.17 17.17 3.73
CA ALA A 360 -20.03 16.96 5.17
C ALA A 360 -18.64 17.36 5.69
N GLU A 361 -17.57 17.12 4.93
CA GLU A 361 -16.23 17.62 5.21
C GLU A 361 -16.19 19.15 5.12
N LEU A 362 -16.78 19.74 4.09
CA LEU A 362 -16.86 21.19 3.93
C LEU A 362 -17.75 21.81 5.01
N GLU A 363 -18.89 21.23 5.38
CA GLU A 363 -19.75 21.65 6.49
C GLU A 363 -19.02 21.48 7.84
N ALA A 364 -18.17 20.46 7.99
CA ALA A 364 -17.34 20.28 9.18
C ALA A 364 -16.21 21.31 9.30
N HIS A 365 -15.81 21.95 8.19
CA HIS A 365 -14.69 22.89 8.07
C HIS A 365 -15.07 24.31 7.63
N ALA A 366 -16.36 24.60 7.39
CA ALA A 366 -16.83 25.92 6.97
C ALA A 366 -17.20 26.78 8.18
N ASP A 367 -16.54 27.93 8.31
CA ASP A 367 -16.83 28.94 9.34
C ASP A 367 -17.96 29.92 8.94
N GLU A 368 -18.44 29.91 7.70
CA GLU A 368 -19.50 30.80 7.19
C GLU A 368 -20.59 30.04 6.43
N GLU A 369 -21.84 30.24 6.85
CA GLU A 369 -23.08 29.75 6.22
C GLU A 369 -23.11 30.09 4.71
N THR A 370 -22.55 31.23 4.32
CA THR A 370 -22.48 31.73 2.94
C THR A 370 -21.54 30.92 2.03
N THR A 371 -20.51 30.27 2.58
CA THR A 371 -19.57 29.46 1.78
C THR A 371 -20.17 28.09 1.48
N VAL A 372 -20.86 27.49 2.45
CA VAL A 372 -21.63 26.25 2.24
C VAL A 372 -22.78 26.51 1.30
N GLU A 373 -23.51 27.62 1.44
CA GLU A 373 -24.61 28.00 0.53
C GLU A 373 -24.10 28.27 -0.89
N ALA A 374 -22.95 28.93 -1.05
CA ALA A 374 -22.36 29.22 -2.37
C ALA A 374 -21.80 27.97 -3.05
N VAL A 375 -21.19 27.07 -2.28
CA VAL A 375 -20.77 25.73 -2.73
C VAL A 375 -22.02 24.93 -3.10
N LYS A 376 -22.96 24.68 -2.17
CA LYS A 376 -24.25 24.02 -2.44
C LYS A 376 -24.94 24.61 -3.66
N ASN A 377 -25.02 25.93 -3.81
CA ASN A 377 -25.62 26.56 -4.97
C ASN A 377 -24.83 26.28 -6.25
N ARG A 378 -23.49 26.33 -6.25
CA ARG A 378 -22.68 25.95 -7.42
C ARG A 378 -22.87 24.48 -7.80
N PHE A 379 -23.07 23.61 -6.81
CA PHE A 379 -23.34 22.19 -6.98
C PHE A 379 -24.79 21.90 -7.44
N LEU A 380 -25.79 22.62 -6.90
CA LEU A 380 -27.21 22.58 -7.28
C LEU A 380 -27.48 23.22 -8.66
N LEU A 381 -26.65 24.17 -9.10
CA LEU A 381 -26.73 24.85 -10.40
C LEU A 381 -26.17 24.01 -11.58
N GLY A 382 -25.91 22.72 -11.40
CA GLY A 382 -25.45 21.82 -12.47
C GLY A 382 -23.96 21.91 -12.82
N LEU A 383 -23.15 22.69 -12.08
CA LEU A 383 -21.71 22.81 -12.33
C LEU A 383 -20.87 21.71 -11.65
N ALA A 384 -21.53 20.69 -11.07
CA ALA A 384 -20.94 19.56 -10.37
C ALA A 384 -20.63 18.35 -11.25
N GLU A 385 -21.25 18.26 -12.44
CA GLU A 385 -21.12 17.12 -13.36
C GLU A 385 -19.68 16.64 -13.64
N PRO A 386 -18.63 17.49 -13.66
CA PRO A 386 -17.26 17.01 -13.82
C PRO A 386 -16.67 16.27 -12.61
N PHE A 387 -17.36 16.23 -11.47
CA PHE A 387 -16.85 15.72 -10.18
C PHE A 387 -17.71 14.61 -9.56
N VAL A 388 -18.94 14.42 -10.03
CA VAL A 388 -19.84 13.37 -9.54
C VAL A 388 -19.85 12.22 -10.54
N PRO A 389 -19.47 10.99 -10.15
CA PRO A 389 -19.57 9.87 -11.06
C PRO A 389 -21.03 9.54 -11.36
N VAL A 390 -21.27 9.10 -12.59
CA VAL A 390 -22.43 8.29 -12.93
C VAL A 390 -22.12 6.85 -12.52
N GLU A 391 -22.99 6.27 -11.70
CA GLU A 391 -22.97 4.87 -11.29
C GLU A 391 -24.01 4.10 -12.12
N VAL A 392 -23.56 3.09 -12.87
CA VAL A 392 -24.42 2.15 -13.59
C VAL A 392 -24.49 0.86 -12.79
N VAL A 393 -25.68 0.53 -12.28
CA VAL A 393 -25.96 -0.67 -11.49
C VAL A 393 -26.76 -1.65 -12.31
N THR A 394 -26.22 -2.86 -12.51
CA THR A 394 -26.91 -3.92 -13.24
C THR A 394 -27.87 -4.70 -12.33
N PRO A 395 -28.94 -5.31 -12.86
CA PRO A 395 -29.55 -6.44 -12.19
C PRO A 395 -28.51 -7.59 -12.11
N PRO A 396 -28.70 -8.61 -11.25
CA PRO A 396 -27.79 -9.75 -11.21
C PRO A 396 -27.77 -10.51 -12.55
N LEU A 397 -26.64 -10.45 -13.25
CA LEU A 397 -26.43 -11.06 -14.56
C LEU A 397 -25.77 -12.43 -14.45
N THR A 398 -26.02 -13.32 -15.40
CA THR A 398 -25.25 -14.56 -15.55
C THR A 398 -23.91 -14.28 -16.24
N ILE A 399 -22.91 -15.14 -16.02
CA ILE A 399 -21.53 -14.91 -16.49
C ILE A 399 -21.45 -14.78 -18.02
N ASP A 400 -22.33 -15.47 -18.77
CA ASP A 400 -22.39 -15.37 -20.24
C ASP A 400 -22.71 -13.95 -20.74
N ARG A 401 -23.30 -13.09 -19.90
CA ARG A 401 -23.59 -11.68 -20.22
C ARG A 401 -22.40 -10.74 -20.01
N PHE A 402 -21.25 -11.22 -19.54
CA PHE A 402 -20.07 -10.37 -19.37
C PHE A 402 -19.48 -9.89 -20.70
N ALA A 403 -19.69 -10.64 -21.79
CA ALA A 403 -19.34 -10.18 -23.14
C ALA A 403 -20.16 -8.95 -23.55
N ASP A 404 -21.44 -8.92 -23.18
CA ASP A 404 -22.33 -7.78 -23.43
C ASP A 404 -21.90 -6.56 -22.57
N LEU A 405 -21.45 -6.79 -21.33
CA LEU A 405 -20.86 -5.75 -20.47
C LEU A 405 -19.56 -5.16 -21.06
N ASP A 406 -18.66 -5.98 -21.60
CA ASP A 406 -17.44 -5.49 -22.26
C ASP A 406 -17.76 -4.65 -23.50
N ALA A 407 -18.78 -5.05 -24.27
CA ALA A 407 -19.28 -4.28 -25.41
C ALA A 407 -19.91 -2.95 -24.97
N PHE A 408 -20.72 -2.96 -23.91
CA PHE A 408 -21.33 -1.77 -23.31
C PHE A 408 -20.27 -0.77 -22.81
N VAL A 409 -19.25 -1.24 -22.08
CA VAL A 409 -18.13 -0.41 -21.63
C VAL A 409 -17.38 0.20 -22.82
N THR A 410 -17.25 -0.56 -23.92
CA THR A 410 -16.60 -0.05 -25.14
C THR A 410 -17.40 1.07 -25.79
N ASP A 411 -18.72 0.94 -25.86
CA ASP A 411 -19.60 1.99 -26.36
C ASP A 411 -19.54 3.26 -25.49
N LEU A 412 -19.55 3.11 -24.16
CA LEU A 412 -19.38 4.25 -23.24
C LEU A 412 -18.03 4.95 -23.47
N ARG A 413 -16.95 4.20 -23.69
CA ARG A 413 -15.63 4.75 -24.00
C ARG A 413 -15.63 5.56 -25.28
N GLU A 414 -16.26 5.05 -26.34
CA GLU A 414 -16.41 5.76 -27.61
C GLU A 414 -17.23 7.06 -27.47
N GLN A 415 -18.14 7.10 -26.50
CA GLN A 415 -18.89 8.31 -26.10
C GLN A 415 -18.09 9.27 -25.18
N GLY A 416 -16.85 8.94 -24.81
CA GLY A 416 -15.97 9.78 -23.99
C GLY A 416 -16.01 9.48 -22.50
N ALA A 417 -16.40 8.27 -22.09
CA ALA A 417 -16.35 7.86 -20.70
C ALA A 417 -14.93 7.91 -20.12
N MET A 418 -14.82 8.45 -18.91
CA MET A 418 -13.59 8.61 -18.15
C MET A 418 -13.65 7.74 -16.89
N GLY A 419 -12.54 7.04 -16.61
CA GLY A 419 -12.30 6.24 -15.42
C GLY A 419 -11.22 6.82 -14.51
N THR A 420 -10.75 6.01 -13.57
CA THR A 420 -9.75 6.33 -12.54
C THR A 420 -8.43 6.89 -13.09
N GLY A 421 -8.01 6.44 -14.27
CA GLY A 421 -6.73 6.87 -14.87
C GLY A 421 -6.76 8.23 -15.55
N ASP A 422 -7.95 8.79 -15.80
CA ASP A 422 -8.11 9.96 -16.67
C ASP A 422 -7.89 11.31 -15.96
N ARG A 423 -8.06 11.37 -14.63
CA ARG A 423 -7.77 12.57 -13.82
C ARG A 423 -7.21 12.23 -12.45
N LEU A 424 -6.39 13.13 -11.90
CA LEU A 424 -5.65 12.96 -10.64
C LEU A 424 -6.52 12.64 -9.39
N PHE A 425 -7.81 12.99 -9.42
CA PHE A 425 -8.73 12.83 -8.29
C PHE A 425 -9.87 11.84 -8.56
N TYR A 426 -9.89 11.17 -9.72
CA TYR A 426 -10.89 10.16 -10.01
C TYR A 426 -10.48 8.85 -9.32
N ALA A 427 -11.34 8.36 -8.43
CA ALA A 427 -11.14 7.11 -7.68
C ALA A 427 -12.32 6.16 -7.94
N PHE A 428 -12.73 6.05 -9.22
CA PHE A 428 -13.93 5.33 -9.61
C PHE A 428 -13.76 3.81 -9.49
N GLY A 429 -14.75 3.15 -8.90
CA GLY A 429 -14.75 1.71 -8.64
C GLY A 429 -15.54 0.90 -9.68
N VAL A 430 -15.21 -0.40 -9.76
CA VAL A 430 -16.17 -1.42 -10.17
C VAL A 430 -16.46 -2.28 -8.95
N HIS A 431 -17.72 -2.44 -8.60
CA HIS A 431 -18.12 -3.37 -7.56
C HIS A 431 -18.75 -4.61 -8.18
N PHE A 432 -18.23 -5.77 -7.81
CA PHE A 432 -18.86 -7.04 -8.14
C PHE A 432 -19.62 -7.54 -6.92
N ASN A 433 -20.88 -7.90 -7.14
CA ASN A 433 -21.77 -8.53 -6.19
C ASN A 433 -22.07 -9.98 -6.64
N PRO A 434 -21.09 -10.90 -6.61
CA PRO A 434 -21.33 -12.30 -6.93
C PRO A 434 -22.19 -12.97 -5.88
N GLU A 435 -23.31 -13.55 -6.32
CA GLU A 435 -24.17 -14.38 -5.49
C GLU A 435 -23.34 -15.48 -4.83
N VAL A 436 -23.48 -15.72 -3.53
CA VAL A 436 -22.69 -16.72 -2.80
C VAL A 436 -22.94 -18.15 -3.31
N ALA A 437 -21.93 -19.03 -3.26
CA ALA A 437 -22.11 -20.43 -3.61
C ALA A 437 -23.01 -21.18 -2.60
N SER A 438 -22.86 -20.86 -1.31
CA SER A 438 -23.60 -21.43 -0.19
C SER A 438 -23.69 -20.42 0.95
N LEU A 439 -24.77 -20.48 1.73
CA LEU A 439 -24.95 -19.70 2.96
C LEU A 439 -24.28 -20.37 4.18
N GLY A 440 -23.66 -21.54 3.99
CA GLY A 440 -22.97 -22.25 5.07
C GLY A 440 -21.68 -21.53 5.51
N ALA A 441 -21.44 -21.50 6.82
CA ALA A 441 -20.28 -20.84 7.42
C ALA A 441 -18.95 -21.29 6.81
N GLU A 442 -18.80 -22.59 6.55
CA GLU A 442 -17.60 -23.16 5.93
C GLU A 442 -17.32 -22.56 4.54
N SER A 443 -18.36 -22.34 3.73
CA SER A 443 -18.21 -21.74 2.40
C SER A 443 -17.82 -20.27 2.48
N ILE A 444 -18.51 -19.51 3.33
CA ILE A 444 -18.27 -18.07 3.50
C ILE A 444 -16.87 -17.83 4.10
N ALA A 445 -16.49 -18.59 5.13
CA ALA A 445 -15.16 -18.51 5.73
C ALA A 445 -14.05 -18.81 4.71
N ALA A 446 -14.24 -19.79 3.83
CA ALA A 446 -13.27 -20.08 2.76
C ALA A 446 -13.03 -18.89 1.84
N HIS A 447 -14.11 -18.22 1.43
CA HIS A 447 -14.02 -17.06 0.53
C HIS A 447 -13.36 -15.89 1.23
N MET A 448 -13.62 -15.70 2.54
CA MET A 448 -12.92 -14.71 3.35
C MET A 448 -11.42 -15.02 3.46
N GLN A 449 -11.06 -16.26 3.78
CA GLN A 449 -9.68 -16.71 3.89
C GLN A 449 -8.93 -16.55 2.56
N ALA A 450 -9.54 -17.02 1.46
CA ALA A 450 -8.99 -16.89 0.11
C ALA A 450 -8.80 -15.41 -0.26
N PHE A 451 -9.79 -14.56 0.01
CA PHE A 451 -9.68 -13.13 -0.24
C PHE A 451 -8.53 -12.50 0.56
N PHE A 452 -8.42 -12.79 1.87
CA PHE A 452 -7.35 -12.24 2.71
C PHE A 452 -5.96 -12.69 2.27
N LEU A 453 -5.79 -13.94 1.86
CA LEU A 453 -4.52 -14.43 1.31
C LEU A 453 -4.16 -13.75 -0.02
N LEU A 454 -5.14 -13.38 -0.83
CA LEU A 454 -4.91 -12.80 -2.16
C LEU A 454 -4.92 -11.26 -2.17
N ARG A 455 -5.44 -10.62 -1.12
CA ARG A 455 -5.76 -9.19 -1.06
C ARG A 455 -4.62 -8.29 -1.51
N ASP A 456 -3.43 -8.47 -0.98
CA ASP A 456 -2.30 -7.58 -1.24
C ASP A 456 -1.79 -7.71 -2.67
N TRP A 457 -1.84 -8.93 -3.22
CA TRP A 457 -1.58 -9.17 -4.64
C TRP A 457 -2.66 -8.56 -5.53
N LEU A 458 -3.94 -8.75 -5.19
CA LEU A 458 -5.07 -8.17 -5.93
C LEU A 458 -4.99 -6.64 -6.00
N ARG A 459 -4.64 -5.99 -4.89
CA ARG A 459 -4.40 -4.53 -4.82
C ARG A 459 -3.31 -4.08 -5.77
N ARG A 460 -2.19 -4.80 -5.77
CA ARG A 460 -1.04 -4.53 -6.65
C ARG A 460 -1.40 -4.75 -8.12
N ALA A 461 -2.04 -5.86 -8.46
CA ALA A 461 -2.46 -6.22 -9.81
C ALA A 461 -3.55 -5.27 -10.36
N GLY A 462 -4.39 -4.70 -9.48
CA GLY A 462 -5.42 -3.71 -9.81
C GLY A 462 -4.93 -2.25 -9.84
N ARG A 463 -3.69 -1.98 -9.42
CA ARG A 463 -3.15 -0.61 -9.20
C ARG A 463 -4.06 0.27 -8.33
N THR A 464 -4.74 -0.33 -7.36
CA THR A 464 -5.80 0.32 -6.57
C THR A 464 -5.30 1.44 -5.66
N ASP A 465 -4.03 1.36 -5.24
CA ASP A 465 -3.48 2.21 -4.18
C ASP A 465 -3.08 3.62 -4.65
N ILE A 466 -2.91 3.87 -5.95
CA ILE A 466 -2.44 5.19 -6.45
C ILE A 466 -3.58 6.21 -6.41
N ALA A 467 -4.78 5.84 -6.87
CA ALA A 467 -5.93 6.73 -6.88
C ALA A 467 -6.63 6.84 -5.52
N ARG A 468 -6.76 5.71 -4.80
CA ARG A 468 -7.40 5.63 -3.47
C ARG A 468 -6.53 6.18 -2.32
N ARG A 469 -5.31 6.64 -2.60
CA ARG A 469 -4.49 7.40 -1.65
C ARG A 469 -5.00 8.82 -1.40
N VAL A 470 -5.87 9.31 -2.29
CA VAL A 470 -6.37 10.69 -2.29
C VAL A 470 -7.80 10.77 -1.75
N THR A 471 -8.53 9.64 -1.67
CA THR A 471 -9.90 9.55 -1.15
C THR A 471 -10.02 8.43 -0.09
N PRO A 472 -10.68 8.65 1.06
CA PRO A 472 -10.75 7.69 2.17
C PRO A 472 -11.68 6.47 1.92
N HIS A 473 -11.99 6.18 0.67
CA HIS A 473 -13.00 5.19 0.30
C HIS A 473 -12.38 3.80 0.13
N ILE A 474 -12.98 2.81 0.80
CA ILE A 474 -12.66 1.37 0.75
C ILE A 474 -11.39 1.01 1.53
N GLU A 475 -11.55 0.86 2.85
CA GLU A 475 -10.46 0.44 3.74
C GLU A 475 -10.20 -1.08 3.65
N PRO A 476 -8.94 -1.53 3.84
CA PRO A 476 -8.69 -2.95 4.08
C PRO A 476 -9.34 -3.40 5.40
N HIS A 477 -9.61 -4.70 5.51
CA HIS A 477 -9.96 -5.30 6.79
C HIS A 477 -8.83 -5.18 7.83
N PRO A 478 -9.15 -4.95 9.12
CA PRO A 478 -8.15 -4.89 10.18
C PRO A 478 -7.39 -6.19 10.34
N ASP A 479 -6.10 -6.11 10.65
CA ASP A 479 -5.22 -7.29 10.76
C ASP A 479 -5.72 -8.28 11.84
N ALA A 480 -6.36 -7.79 12.90
CA ALA A 480 -6.97 -8.65 13.92
C ALA A 480 -8.05 -9.60 13.36
N LEU A 481 -8.86 -9.15 12.39
CA LEU A 481 -9.85 -10.01 11.73
C LEU A 481 -9.16 -11.01 10.80
N VAL A 482 -8.17 -10.53 10.04
CA VAL A 482 -7.38 -11.37 9.13
C VAL A 482 -6.69 -12.50 9.91
N GLU A 483 -6.00 -12.18 11.00
CA GLU A 483 -5.33 -13.14 11.87
C GLU A 483 -6.31 -14.15 12.48
N ARG A 484 -7.50 -13.70 12.91
CA ARG A 484 -8.52 -14.59 13.47
C ARG A 484 -9.05 -15.57 12.44
N VAL A 485 -9.42 -15.08 11.26
CA VAL A 485 -10.01 -15.89 10.18
C VAL A 485 -8.99 -16.83 9.53
N LEU A 486 -7.72 -16.44 9.49
CA LEU A 486 -6.63 -17.27 8.97
C LEU A 486 -6.04 -18.24 10.01
N GLN A 487 -6.60 -18.39 11.22
CA GLN A 487 -6.14 -19.45 12.12
C GLN A 487 -6.39 -20.83 11.48
N THR A 488 -5.42 -21.74 11.57
CA THR A 488 -5.55 -23.10 11.02
C THR A 488 -6.69 -23.91 11.65
N SER A 489 -7.08 -23.55 12.87
CA SER A 489 -8.22 -24.13 13.59
C SER A 489 -9.54 -23.37 13.39
N TYR A 490 -9.58 -22.35 12.53
CA TYR A 490 -10.76 -21.50 12.35
C TYR A 490 -11.85 -22.25 11.58
N ALA A 491 -12.81 -22.81 12.33
CA ALA A 491 -13.98 -23.52 11.81
C ALA A 491 -15.25 -22.99 12.49
N PRO A 492 -15.68 -21.75 12.16
CA PRO A 492 -16.74 -21.08 12.89
C PRO A 492 -18.12 -21.65 12.55
N SER A 493 -19.05 -21.54 13.50
CA SER A 493 -20.48 -21.55 13.16
C SER A 493 -20.85 -20.27 12.40
N ILE A 494 -22.01 -20.25 11.72
CA ILE A 494 -22.41 -19.02 11.00
C ILE A 494 -22.59 -17.84 11.96
N THR A 495 -23.11 -18.10 13.16
CA THR A 495 -23.24 -17.12 14.24
C THR A 495 -21.89 -16.57 14.67
N GLN A 496 -20.91 -17.45 14.93
CA GLN A 496 -19.58 -17.03 15.33
C GLN A 496 -18.89 -16.22 14.22
N LEU A 497 -19.05 -16.62 12.97
CA LEU A 497 -18.47 -15.88 11.83
C LEU A 497 -19.03 -14.45 11.73
N ILE A 498 -20.34 -14.29 11.92
CA ILE A 498 -21.00 -12.97 11.93
C ILE A 498 -20.49 -12.15 13.12
N ASP A 499 -20.42 -12.75 14.32
CA ASP A 499 -19.96 -12.07 15.53
C ASP A 499 -18.49 -11.62 15.41
N ASP A 500 -17.61 -12.48 14.90
CA ASP A 500 -16.20 -12.14 14.66
C ASP A 500 -16.06 -10.95 13.69
N TYR A 501 -16.88 -10.91 12.63
CA TYR A 501 -16.88 -9.80 11.67
C TYR A 501 -17.42 -8.51 12.28
N LEU A 502 -18.54 -8.56 13.01
CA LEU A 502 -19.14 -7.40 13.66
C LEU A 502 -18.27 -6.86 14.80
N GLU A 503 -17.55 -7.72 15.52
CA GLU A 503 -16.63 -7.29 16.58
C GLU A 503 -15.42 -6.54 16.00
N LEU A 504 -14.82 -7.09 14.93
CA LEU A 504 -13.52 -6.61 14.44
C LEU A 504 -13.62 -5.71 13.21
N SER A 505 -14.74 -5.70 12.49
CA SER A 505 -14.94 -4.94 11.25
C SER A 505 -16.39 -4.42 11.07
N PRO A 506 -16.97 -3.67 12.03
CA PRO A 506 -18.36 -3.18 11.97
C PRO A 506 -18.52 -1.96 11.06
N THR A 507 -18.22 -2.10 9.77
CA THR A 507 -18.42 -1.02 8.80
C THR A 507 -18.58 -1.57 7.39
N ARG A 508 -19.42 -0.91 6.58
CA ARG A 508 -19.54 -1.21 5.15
C ARG A 508 -18.34 -0.72 4.34
N ASN A 509 -17.48 0.14 4.91
CA ASN A 509 -16.33 0.73 4.22
C ASN A 509 -15.15 -0.26 4.09
N ARG A 510 -15.36 -1.39 3.41
CA ARG A 510 -14.36 -2.46 3.25
C ARG A 510 -14.18 -2.88 1.80
N ASP A 511 -13.00 -3.39 1.47
CA ASP A 511 -12.65 -3.98 0.16
C ASP A 511 -13.44 -5.25 -0.18
N LEU A 512 -13.80 -6.01 0.85
CA LEU A 512 -14.82 -7.06 0.81
C LEU A 512 -15.86 -6.80 1.91
N ASP A 513 -16.97 -6.18 1.55
CA ASP A 513 -18.09 -5.94 2.46
C ASP A 513 -18.98 -7.19 2.54
N LEU A 514 -19.20 -7.68 3.76
CA LEU A 514 -20.03 -8.87 4.02
C LEU A 514 -21.29 -8.53 4.79
N LEU A 515 -21.48 -7.27 5.19
CA LEU A 515 -22.69 -6.86 5.90
C LEU A 515 -23.98 -7.15 5.11
N PRO A 516 -24.05 -6.98 3.76
CA PRO A 516 -25.22 -7.39 2.99
C PRO A 516 -25.55 -8.88 3.12
N LEU A 517 -24.51 -9.74 3.13
CA LEU A 517 -24.66 -11.19 3.28
C LEU A 517 -25.06 -11.57 4.70
N PHE A 518 -24.38 -11.00 5.70
CA PHE A 518 -24.67 -11.30 7.09
C PHE A 518 -26.04 -10.78 7.52
N ALA A 519 -26.47 -9.62 7.02
CA ALA A 519 -27.83 -9.15 7.25
C ALA A 519 -28.87 -10.02 6.53
N HIS A 520 -28.53 -10.64 5.38
CA HIS A 520 -29.42 -11.59 4.73
C HIS A 520 -29.59 -12.89 5.54
N ILE A 521 -28.58 -13.27 6.31
CA ILE A 521 -28.58 -14.48 7.14
C ILE A 521 -29.22 -14.23 8.51
N ASP A 522 -28.85 -13.13 9.18
CA ASP A 522 -29.29 -12.75 10.51
C ASP A 522 -29.32 -11.22 10.63
N GLU A 523 -30.39 -10.60 10.12
CA GLU A 523 -30.54 -9.15 10.13
C GLU A 523 -30.60 -8.59 11.56
N GLU A 524 -31.27 -9.29 12.48
CA GLU A 524 -31.41 -8.85 13.87
C GLU A 524 -30.04 -8.66 14.53
N ARG A 525 -29.13 -9.62 14.36
CA ARG A 525 -27.76 -9.56 14.89
C ARG A 525 -26.94 -8.42 14.29
N VAL A 526 -27.03 -8.21 12.98
CA VAL A 526 -26.31 -7.09 12.32
C VAL A 526 -26.87 -5.75 12.79
N ARG A 527 -28.19 -5.59 12.84
CA ARG A 527 -28.86 -4.35 13.28
C ARG A 527 -28.65 -4.04 14.76
N ALA A 528 -28.41 -5.05 15.59
CA ALA A 528 -28.05 -4.84 16.99
C ALA A 528 -26.72 -4.08 17.16
N VAL A 529 -25.79 -4.25 16.22
CA VAL A 529 -24.48 -3.55 16.22
C VAL A 529 -24.52 -2.30 15.34
N LEU A 530 -25.23 -2.36 14.21
CA LEU A 530 -25.30 -1.31 13.18
C LEU A 530 -26.77 -0.91 12.88
N PRO A 531 -27.45 -0.21 13.81
CA PRO A 531 -28.87 0.09 13.68
C PRO A 531 -29.18 1.04 12.52
N ASP A 532 -28.36 2.07 12.33
CA ASP A 532 -28.61 3.17 11.39
C ASP A 532 -27.86 3.00 10.05
N GLU A 533 -27.02 1.98 9.92
CA GLU A 533 -26.18 1.77 8.73
C GLU A 533 -27.04 1.36 7.51
N LYS A 534 -26.85 2.01 6.36
CA LYS A 534 -27.59 1.67 5.13
C LYS A 534 -27.06 0.36 4.52
N ILE A 535 -27.59 -0.75 5.02
CA ILE A 535 -27.31 -2.12 4.55
C ILE A 535 -28.53 -2.62 3.77
N ASN A 536 -28.32 -3.14 2.56
CA ASN A 536 -29.35 -3.79 1.75
C ASN A 536 -29.11 -5.31 1.73
N PRO A 537 -29.85 -6.11 2.53
CA PRO A 537 -29.62 -7.53 2.72
C PRO A 537 -29.78 -8.33 1.43
N ARG A 538 -28.76 -9.09 1.03
CA ARG A 538 -28.77 -9.96 -0.16
C ARG A 538 -27.67 -11.03 -0.10
N PRO A 539 -27.86 -12.21 -0.71
CA PRO A 539 -26.91 -13.33 -0.63
C PRO A 539 -25.71 -13.14 -1.56
N THR A 540 -24.88 -12.13 -1.31
CA THR A 540 -23.76 -11.76 -2.19
C THR A 540 -22.49 -11.42 -1.43
N TYR A 541 -21.33 -11.62 -2.04
CA TYR A 541 -20.10 -10.98 -1.58
C TYR A 541 -20.04 -9.57 -2.18
N HIS A 542 -19.91 -8.51 -1.39
CA HIS A 542 -19.79 -7.16 -1.94
C HIS A 542 -18.31 -6.83 -2.14
N TYR A 543 -17.77 -7.19 -3.30
CA TYR A 543 -16.35 -7.04 -3.66
C TYR A 543 -16.10 -5.69 -4.33
N ARG A 544 -15.36 -4.80 -3.65
CA ARG A 544 -15.21 -3.38 -4.02
C ARG A 544 -13.77 -2.99 -4.39
N LEU A 545 -12.91 -3.98 -4.58
CA LEU A 545 -11.50 -3.72 -4.83
C LEU A 545 -11.16 -3.21 -6.25
N PRO A 546 -11.80 -3.66 -7.34
CA PRO A 546 -11.41 -3.24 -8.69
C PRO A 546 -11.60 -1.75 -8.97
N ASN A 547 -10.71 -1.18 -9.78
CA ASN A 547 -10.86 0.17 -10.31
C ASN A 547 -11.69 0.14 -11.60
N SER A 548 -12.47 1.19 -11.84
CA SER A 548 -13.06 1.50 -13.14
C SER A 548 -12.05 2.23 -14.01
N GLN A 549 -11.60 1.58 -15.09
CA GLN A 549 -10.71 2.16 -16.10
C GLN A 549 -11.42 2.24 -17.45
N VAL A 550 -12.69 2.66 -17.45
CA VAL A 550 -13.53 2.73 -18.66
C VAL A 550 -12.88 3.52 -19.81
N GLY A 551 -12.07 4.54 -19.49
CA GLY A 551 -11.32 5.32 -20.50
C GLY A 551 -10.13 4.59 -21.13
N ASP A 552 -9.60 3.53 -20.52
CA ASP A 552 -8.45 2.78 -21.04
C ASP A 552 -8.91 1.81 -22.15
N PRO A 553 -8.39 1.91 -23.39
CA PRO A 553 -8.79 1.05 -24.51
C PRO A 553 -8.37 -0.42 -24.35
N THR A 554 -7.42 -0.71 -23.46
CA THR A 554 -6.96 -2.07 -23.16
C THR A 554 -7.72 -2.71 -22.01
N TRP A 555 -8.53 -1.93 -21.28
CA TRP A 555 -9.27 -2.40 -20.11
C TRP A 555 -10.60 -3.05 -20.50
N ARG A 556 -10.89 -4.18 -19.84
CA ARG A 556 -12.14 -4.94 -19.95
C ARG A 556 -12.66 -5.25 -18.56
N ILE A 557 -13.98 -5.20 -18.39
CA ILE A 557 -14.59 -5.53 -17.10
C ILE A 557 -14.44 -7.02 -16.77
N SER A 558 -14.40 -7.86 -17.80
CA SER A 558 -14.14 -9.29 -17.66
C SER A 558 -12.74 -9.58 -17.12
N ASP A 559 -11.75 -8.72 -17.39
CA ASP A 559 -10.40 -8.86 -16.85
C ASP A 559 -10.35 -8.59 -15.35
N GLU A 560 -11.15 -7.64 -14.85
CA GLU A 560 -11.28 -7.38 -13.42
C GLU A 560 -12.03 -8.50 -12.70
N TRP A 561 -13.06 -9.05 -13.34
CA TRP A 561 -13.80 -10.20 -12.81
C TRP A 561 -12.94 -11.46 -12.63
N ARG A 562 -11.95 -11.69 -13.51
CA ARG A 562 -11.00 -12.81 -13.33
C ARG A 562 -10.27 -12.76 -11.99
N SER A 563 -10.06 -11.57 -11.44
CA SER A 563 -9.46 -11.39 -10.12
C SER A 563 -10.32 -12.00 -9.02
N TRP A 564 -11.65 -11.87 -9.11
CA TRP A 564 -12.58 -12.55 -8.20
C TRP A 564 -12.61 -14.07 -8.42
N VAL A 565 -12.53 -14.53 -9.68
CA VAL A 565 -12.49 -15.97 -9.99
C VAL A 565 -11.31 -16.66 -9.30
N LEU A 566 -10.17 -15.98 -9.12
CA LEU A 566 -9.04 -16.51 -8.34
C LEU A 566 -9.40 -16.75 -6.87
N VAL A 567 -10.16 -15.83 -6.26
CA VAL A 567 -10.69 -15.97 -4.90
C VAL A 567 -11.60 -17.19 -4.81
N GLU A 568 -12.54 -17.34 -5.75
CA GLU A 568 -13.47 -18.48 -5.79
C GLU A 568 -12.74 -19.81 -5.98
N ARG A 569 -11.72 -19.87 -6.84
CA ARG A 569 -10.92 -21.08 -7.07
C ARG A 569 -10.17 -21.51 -5.82
N LEU A 570 -9.48 -20.58 -5.16
CA LEU A 570 -8.77 -20.89 -3.92
C LEU A 570 -9.75 -21.26 -2.79
N ALA A 571 -10.89 -20.59 -2.70
CA ALA A 571 -11.93 -20.91 -1.73
C ALA A 571 -12.55 -22.32 -1.94
N HIS A 572 -12.62 -22.77 -3.19
CA HIS A 572 -13.14 -24.09 -3.56
C HIS A 572 -12.12 -25.22 -3.30
N ASP A 573 -10.83 -24.96 -3.60
CA ASP A 573 -9.73 -25.90 -3.35
C ASP A 573 -9.29 -25.84 -1.88
N ARG A 574 -10.01 -26.58 -1.02
CA ARG A 574 -9.80 -26.57 0.44
C ARG A 574 -8.42 -27.03 0.87
N GLU A 575 -7.84 -27.98 0.14
CA GLU A 575 -6.51 -28.48 0.44
C GLU A 575 -5.47 -27.39 0.19
N ARG A 576 -5.53 -26.76 -0.99
CA ARG A 576 -4.65 -25.64 -1.34
C ARG A 576 -4.86 -24.43 -0.44
N LEU A 577 -6.10 -24.11 -0.07
CA LEU A 577 -6.40 -23.02 0.86
C LEU A 577 -5.73 -23.24 2.23
N HIS A 578 -5.89 -24.42 2.83
CA HIS A 578 -5.28 -24.72 4.12
C HIS A 578 -3.74 -24.74 4.04
N GLN A 579 -3.18 -25.24 2.94
CA GLN A 579 -1.74 -25.16 2.69
C GLN A 579 -1.26 -23.70 2.69
N TRP A 580 -1.95 -22.82 1.94
CA TRP A 580 -1.60 -21.41 1.83
C TRP A 580 -1.74 -20.66 3.15
N ILE A 581 -2.74 -21.01 3.98
CA ILE A 581 -2.86 -20.49 5.34
C ILE A 581 -1.61 -20.85 6.16
N GLY A 582 -1.18 -22.11 6.15
CA GLY A 582 0.01 -22.54 6.90
C GLY A 582 1.29 -21.86 6.41
N GLU A 583 1.41 -21.63 5.11
CA GLU A 583 2.54 -20.90 4.52
C GLU A 583 2.52 -19.42 4.84
N TRP A 584 1.35 -18.79 4.82
CA TRP A 584 1.17 -17.39 5.22
C TRP A 584 1.65 -17.17 6.65
N HIS A 585 1.31 -18.07 7.59
CA HIS A 585 1.81 -18.03 8.97
C HIS A 585 3.34 -18.15 9.06
N ARG A 586 3.94 -19.06 8.28
CA ARG A 586 5.41 -19.20 8.23
C ARG A 586 6.08 -17.93 7.70
N HIS A 587 5.53 -17.37 6.64
CA HIS A 587 6.02 -16.15 6.00
C HIS A 587 5.98 -14.95 6.96
N ARG A 588 4.86 -14.76 7.67
CA ARG A 588 4.68 -13.70 8.69
C ARG A 588 5.57 -13.88 9.92
N GLY A 589 5.96 -15.11 10.27
CA GLY A 589 6.90 -15.38 11.36
C GLY A 589 8.34 -14.91 11.09
N GLU A 590 8.67 -14.59 9.85
CA GLU A 590 10.02 -14.26 9.38
C GLU A 590 10.11 -12.81 8.88
N VAL A 591 10.30 -11.84 9.78
CA VAL A 591 10.26 -10.41 9.39
C VAL A 591 11.30 -9.94 8.40
N LEU A 592 12.42 -10.65 8.26
CA LEU A 592 13.34 -10.36 7.16
C LEU A 592 12.75 -10.78 5.81
N VAL A 593 11.97 -11.86 5.75
CA VAL A 593 11.31 -12.30 4.51
C VAL A 593 10.22 -11.32 4.11
N GLU A 594 9.33 -10.93 5.04
CA GLU A 594 8.24 -9.99 4.72
C GLU A 594 8.75 -8.61 4.22
N LEU A 595 9.90 -8.15 4.73
CA LEU A 595 10.49 -6.86 4.34
C LEU A 595 11.12 -6.86 2.93
N PHE A 596 11.57 -8.02 2.46
CA PHE A 596 12.31 -8.17 1.19
C PHE A 596 11.54 -8.95 0.12
N GLN A 597 10.56 -9.75 0.51
CA GLN A 597 9.65 -10.53 -0.32
C GLN A 597 8.27 -10.47 0.32
N PRO A 598 7.47 -9.41 0.07
CA PRO A 598 6.10 -9.35 0.55
C PRO A 598 5.30 -10.57 0.13
N TRP A 599 4.33 -11.00 0.94
CA TRP A 599 3.46 -12.15 0.63
C TRP A 599 2.84 -12.08 -0.78
N ALA A 600 2.53 -10.88 -1.27
CA ALA A 600 2.05 -10.65 -2.63
C ALA A 600 3.00 -11.18 -3.73
N ASP A 601 4.32 -11.14 -3.52
CA ASP A 601 5.31 -11.67 -4.46
C ASP A 601 5.25 -13.21 -4.49
N GLU A 602 5.04 -13.84 -3.34
CA GLU A 602 4.88 -15.29 -3.22
C GLU A 602 3.59 -15.74 -3.93
N VAL A 603 2.49 -15.00 -3.76
CA VAL A 603 1.24 -15.21 -4.50
C VAL A 603 1.48 -15.10 -6.01
N GLU A 604 2.20 -14.08 -6.47
CA GLU A 604 2.49 -13.86 -7.89
C GLU A 604 3.26 -15.03 -8.50
N ASN A 605 4.32 -15.50 -7.85
CA ASN A 605 5.11 -16.64 -8.33
C ASN A 605 4.26 -17.91 -8.51
N ARG A 606 3.33 -18.15 -7.58
CA ARG A 606 2.45 -19.34 -7.55
C ARG A 606 1.26 -19.28 -8.52
N MET A 607 0.98 -18.09 -9.06
CA MET A 607 -0.03 -17.90 -10.10
C MET A 607 0.55 -17.99 -11.51
N VAL A 608 1.87 -17.90 -11.64
CA VAL A 608 2.61 -18.02 -12.91
C VAL A 608 3.04 -19.46 -13.18
N GLU A 609 3.22 -20.28 -12.13
CA GLU A 609 3.27 -21.75 -12.17
C GLU A 609 1.89 -22.36 -12.42
#